data_AF-A0A8J7SQ08-F1
#
_entry.id   AF-A0A8J7SQ08-F1
#
_cell.length_a   1.000
_cell.length_b   1.000
_cell.length_c   1.000
_cell.angle_alpha   90.00
_cell.angle_beta   90.00
_cell.angle_gamma   90.00
#
_symmetry.space_group_name_H-M   'P 1'
#
loop_
_entity.id
_entity.type
_entity.pdbx_description
1 polymer ?
#
loop_
_entity_poly.entity_id
_entity_poly.type
_entity_poly.pdbx_seq_one_letter_code
_entity_poly.pdbx_strand_id
1 'polypeptide(L)' 'MQQFEYKTFNILLKNALFSKKQDLDIESIEDELNLMGKVGWELTTQFTRQKNGFSQYAVLIFKRPILPIVSKNKA' A
#
# COMPACT_ATOMS: atom_id res chain seq x y z
N MET A 1 7.03 -22.43 8.82
CA MET A 1 7.11 -21.24 7.93
C MET A 1 6.30 -20.12 8.53
N GLN A 2 6.80 -18.89 8.51
CA GLN A 2 6.10 -17.73 9.05
C GLN A 2 4.90 -17.34 8.16
N GLN A 3 3.75 -17.02 8.77
CA GLN A 3 2.56 -16.56 8.06
C GLN A 3 2.50 -15.04 8.00
N PHE A 4 1.94 -14.51 6.91
CA PHE A 4 1.83 -13.08 6.66
C PHE A 4 0.41 -12.71 6.26
N GLU A 5 -0.03 -11.55 6.74
CA GLU A 5 -1.21 -10.84 6.26
C GLU A 5 -0.78 -9.92 5.11
N TYR A 6 -1.62 -9.76 4.09
CA TYR A 6 -1.37 -8.89 2.93
C TYR A 6 -2.46 -7.83 2.80
N LYS A 7 -2.06 -6.62 2.42
CA LYS A 7 -2.97 -5.50 2.14
C LYS A 7 -2.59 -4.82 0.84
N THR A 8 -3.59 -4.49 0.02
CA THR A 8 -3.41 -3.74 -1.22
C THR A 8 -3.90 -2.31 -1.03
N PHE A 9 -3.12 -1.35 -1.52
CA PHE A 9 -3.44 0.06 -1.51
C PHE A 9 -3.32 0.64 -2.92
N ASN A 10 -4.40 1.26 -3.42
CA ASN A 10 -4.47 1.78 -4.78
C ASN A 10 -4.42 3.31 -4.73
N ILE A 11 -3.48 3.90 -5.46
CA ILE A 11 -3.27 5.34 -5.50
C ILE A 11 -3.49 5.84 -6.92
N LEU A 12 -4.39 6.80 -7.09
CA LEU A 12 -4.61 7.44 -8.38
C LEU A 12 -3.39 8.30 -8.74
N LEU A 13 -2.91 8.15 -9.97
CA LEU A 13 -1.87 9.03 -10.50
C LEU A 13 -2.52 10.34 -10.97
N LYS A 14 -1.94 11.48 -10.59
CA LYS A 14 -2.41 12.78 -11.08
C LYS A 14 -2.02 12.90 -12.55
N ASN A 15 -3.02 13.00 -13.41
CA ASN A 15 -2.81 13.41 -14.80
C ASN A 15 -2.68 14.93 -14.82
N ALA A 16 -1.45 15.45 -14.78
CA ALA A 16 -1.23 16.85 -15.07
C ALA A 16 -1.48 17.07 -16.58
N LEU A 17 -2.55 17.82 -16.92
CA LEU A 17 -2.99 18.11 -18.30
C LEU A 17 -1.89 18.61 -19.25
N PHE A 18 -0.76 19.08 -18.72
CA PHE A 18 0.38 19.61 -19.48
C PHE A 18 1.74 18.99 -19.14
N SER A 19 1.77 17.99 -18.25
CA SER A 19 3.02 17.32 -17.85
C SER A 19 2.98 15.85 -18.27
N LYS A 20 4.02 15.43 -19.01
CA LYS A 20 4.26 14.01 -19.34
C LYS A 20 4.67 13.18 -18.11
N LYS A 21 4.88 13.80 -16.94
CA LYS A 21 5.16 13.09 -15.70
C LYS A 21 3.85 12.72 -15.02
N GLN A 22 3.66 11.42 -14.88
CA GLN A 22 2.69 10.85 -13.98
C GLN A 22 3.40 10.70 -12.63
N ASP A 23 3.20 11.67 -11.76
CA ASP A 23 3.70 11.60 -10.40
C ASP A 23 2.61 11.08 -9.48
N LEU A 24 3.04 10.26 -8.52
CA LEU A 24 2.23 9.94 -7.36
C LEU A 24 2.02 11.22 -6.58
N ASP A 25 0.81 11.40 -6.08
CA ASP A 25 0.52 12.47 -5.15
C ASP A 25 1.08 12.12 -3.78
N ILE A 26 2.41 12.15 -3.66
CA ILE A 26 3.16 11.67 -2.47
C ILE A 26 2.69 12.42 -1.23
N GLU A 27 2.49 13.74 -1.34
CA GLU A 27 2.01 14.58 -0.25
C GLU A 27 0.64 14.13 0.29
N SER A 28 -0.23 13.58 -0.55
CA SER A 28 -1.57 13.14 -0.10
C SER A 28 -1.59 11.72 0.48
N ILE A 29 -0.51 10.95 0.32
CA ILE A 29 -0.44 9.56 0.78
C ILE A 29 0.61 9.33 1.86
N GLU A 30 1.54 10.27 2.07
CA GLU A 30 2.67 10.14 2.98
C GLU A 30 2.23 9.79 4.40
N ASP A 31 1.22 10.47 4.93
CA ASP A 31 0.68 10.20 6.27
C ASP A 31 0.12 8.78 6.41
N GLU A 32 -0.57 8.29 5.37
CA GLU A 32 -1.12 6.93 5.37
C GLU A 32 -0.01 5.88 5.27
N LEU A 33 1.01 6.11 4.43
CA LEU A 33 2.19 5.24 4.33
C LEU A 33 2.96 5.18 5.65
N ASN A 34 3.16 6.34 6.29
CA ASN A 34 3.80 6.44 7.59
C ASN A 34 2.98 5.72 8.68
N LEU A 35 1.66 5.86 8.68
CA LEU A 35 0.79 5.14 9.59
C LEU A 35 0.86 3.63 9.37
N MET A 36 0.88 3.18 8.11
CA MET A 36 1.03 1.77 7.76
C MET A 36 2.35 1.20 8.28
N GLY A 37 3.46 1.92 8.10
CA GLY A 37 4.76 1.54 8.67
C GLY A 37 4.74 1.44 10.20
N LYS A 38 4.09 2.39 10.89
CA LYS A 38 3.95 2.38 12.36
C LYS A 38 3.20 1.17 12.90
N VAL A 39 2.24 0.62 12.15
CA VAL A 39 1.48 -0.59 12.53
C VAL A 39 2.09 -1.89 11.99
N GLY A 40 3.33 -1.83 11.48
CA GLY A 40 4.12 -2.98 11.06
C GLY A 40 3.86 -3.48 9.64
N TRP A 41 3.18 -2.69 8.79
CA TRP A 41 3.09 -3.02 7.37
C TRP A 41 4.38 -2.66 6.63
N GLU A 42 4.87 -3.59 5.83
CA GLU A 42 6.04 -3.44 4.98
C GLU A 42 5.63 -3.48 3.51
N LEU A 43 6.10 -2.51 2.72
CA LEU A 43 5.88 -2.51 1.27
C LEU A 43 6.67 -3.66 0.64
N THR A 44 6.01 -4.49 -0.16
CA THR A 44 6.63 -5.64 -0.86
C THR A 44 6.73 -5.43 -2.35
N THR A 45 5.67 -4.91 -2.95
CA THR A 45 5.52 -4.86 -4.41
C THR A 45 4.81 -3.59 -4.79
N GLN A 46 5.30 -2.95 -5.85
CA GLN A 46 4.68 -1.80 -6.49
C GLN A 46 4.59 -2.02 -7.99
N PHE A 47 3.44 -1.72 -8.58
CA PHE A 47 3.27 -1.65 -10.02
C PHE A 47 2.18 -0.67 -10.42
N THR A 48 2.23 -0.18 -11.65
CA THR A 48 1.21 0.71 -12.22
C THR A 48 0.22 -0.07 -13.08
N ARG A 49 -1.05 0.33 -13.05
CA ARG A 49 -2.08 -0.16 -13.95
C ARG A 49 -2.87 0.98 -14.57
N GLN A 50 -3.36 0.73 -15.78
CA GLN A 50 -4.30 1.60 -16.46
C GLN A 50 -5.74 1.17 -16.15
N LYS A 51 -6.61 2.15 -15.90
CA LYS A 51 -8.06 2.01 -15.79
C LYS A 51 -8.70 2.80 -16.94
N ASN A 52 -9.41 2.10 -17.82
CA ASN A 52 -10.21 2.69 -18.90
C ASN A 52 -9.43 3.67 -19.82
N GLY A 53 -8.22 3.28 -20.27
CA GLY A 53 -7.46 3.96 -21.33
C GLY A 53 -6.81 5.31 -20.97
N PHE A 54 -7.34 6.04 -19.98
CA PHE A 54 -6.87 7.40 -19.64
C PHE A 54 -6.44 7.56 -18.19
N SER A 55 -7.02 6.80 -17.26
CA SER A 55 -6.66 6.90 -15.83
C SER A 55 -5.59 5.89 -15.49
N GLN A 56 -4.57 6.29 -14.72
CA GLN A 56 -3.56 5.37 -14.21
C GLN A 56 -3.58 5.35 -12.69
N TYR A 57 -3.24 4.21 -12.11
CA TYR A 57 -3.12 4.05 -10.66
C TYR A 57 -1.88 3.21 -10.33
N ALA A 58 -1.22 3.53 -9.23
CA ALA A 58 -0.25 2.65 -8.61
C ALA A 58 -0.95 1.68 -7.67
N VAL A 59 -0.53 0.43 -7.69
CA VAL A 59 -0.91 -0.62 -6.77
C VAL A 59 0.28 -0.88 -5.88
N LEU A 60 0.10 -0.67 -4.58
CA LEU A 60 1.07 -0.98 -3.55
C LEU A 60 0.58 -2.21 -2.78
N ILE A 61 1.42 -3.23 -2.66
CA ILE A 61 1.14 -4.42 -1.87
C ILE A 61 2.04 -4.38 -0.64
N PHE A 62 1.41 -4.54 0.52
CA PHE A 62 2.09 -4.60 1.81
C PHE A 62 1.89 -5.96 2.45
N LYS A 63 2.87 -6.35 3.28
CA LYS A 63 2.76 -7.53 4.15
C LYS A 63 3.06 -7.16 5.60
N ARG A 64 2.56 -7.95 6.54
CA ARG A 64 3.02 -7.95 7.93
C ARG A 64 2.89 -9.35 8.55
N PRO A 65 3.72 -9.71 9.54
CA PRO A 65 3.64 -11.02 10.16
C PRO A 65 2.35 -11.19 10.96
N ILE A 66 1.71 -12.36 10.85
CA ILE A 66 0.60 -12.72 11.73
C ILE A 66 1.20 -13.11 13.08
N LEU A 67 0.93 -12.31 14.12
CA LEU A 67 1.32 -12.67 15.47
C LEU A 67 0.44 -13.84 15.94
N PRO A 68 1.04 -14.92 16.49
CA PRO A 68 0.26 -15.99 17.09
C PRO A 68 -0.59 -15.40 18.21
N ILE A 69 -1.90 -15.63 18.17
CA ILE A 69 -2.78 -15.31 19.30
C ILE A 69 -2.34 -16.23 20.44
N VAL A 70 -1.56 -15.71 21.39
CA VAL A 70 -1.28 -16.43 22.63
C VAL A 70 -2.60 -16.44 23.41
N SER A 71 -3.38 -17.51 23.28
CA SER A 71 -4.54 -17.73 24.15
C SER A 71 -4.00 -17.82 25.58
N LYS A 72 -4.19 -16.77 26.38
CA LYS A 72 -4.02 -16.86 27.82
C LYS A 72 -5.13 -17.75 28.35
N ASN A 73 -4.95 -19.06 28.27
CA ASN A 73 -5.69 -19.97 29.13
C ASN A 73 -5.21 -19.68 30.54
N LYS A 74 -5.98 -18.86 31.26
CA LYS A 74 -5.90 -18.79 32.71
C LYS A 74 -6.27 -20.18 33.23
N ALA A 75 -5.30 -20.82 33.87
CA ALA A 75 -5.54 -21.94 34.78
C ALA A 75 -6.30 -21.44 36.02
#